data_AF-A0A9P8BTX0-F1
#
_entry.id   AF-A0A9P8BTX0-F1
#
_cell.length_a   1.000
_cell.length_b   1.000
_cell.length_c   1.000
_cell.angle_alpha   90.00
_cell.angle_beta   90.00
_cell.angle_gamma   90.00
#
_symmetry.space_group_name_H-M   'P 1'
#
loop_
_entity.id
_entity.type
_entity.pdbx_description
1 polymer ?
#
loop_
_entity_poly.entity_id
_entity_poly.type
_entity_poly.pdbx_seq_one_letter_code
_entity_poly.pdbx_strand_id
1 'polypeptide(L)'
;MAIARPKKIKPSAWSFIRAPAPPKSNAHPIPPLGYILIALVFIQWFHATSLAVKLQCLIGAGLFSCTEYTFYTMTVESPDGTVSVKPFAGRPGHTTVHQYFMNVFYIPILIHGYHAFIGSTALRILLFPLNIWLLEMIQGYTLIYLIGYNAAWTYRGK
;
A
#
# COMPACT_ATOMS: atom_id res chain seq x y z
N MET A 1 18.51 31.75 18.15
CA MET A 1 18.85 30.32 18.05
C MET A 1 18.47 29.84 16.65
N ALA A 2 19.45 29.66 15.77
CA ALA A 2 19.21 29.34 14.36
C ALA A 2 18.82 27.86 14.20
N ILE A 3 17.62 27.59 13.71
CA ILE A 3 17.17 26.24 13.38
C ILE A 3 17.90 25.83 12.11
N ALA A 4 18.92 24.99 12.25
CA ALA A 4 19.64 24.42 11.12
C ALA A 4 18.66 23.66 10.21
N ARG A 5 18.56 24.06 8.94
CA ARG A 5 17.77 23.32 7.95
C ARG A 5 18.38 21.90 7.83
N PRO A 6 17.57 20.84 7.86
CA PRO A 6 18.08 19.48 7.70
C PRO A 6 18.78 19.36 6.34
N LYS A 7 20.02 18.85 6.34
CA LYS A 7 20.80 18.58 5.13
C LYS A 7 19.97 17.67 4.22
N LYS A 8 19.75 18.09 2.96
CA LYS A 8 19.18 17.21 1.92
C LYS A 8 20.16 16.06 1.68
N ILE A 9 19.88 14.91 2.27
CA ILE A 9 20.58 13.65 2.00
C ILE A 9 20.22 13.26 0.57
N LYS A 10 21.21 13.10 -0.32
CA LYS A 10 20.96 12.56 -1.65
C LYS A 10 20.34 11.16 -1.51
N PRO A 11 19.18 10.87 -2.13
CA PRO A 11 18.57 9.56 -2.00
C PRO A 11 19.52 8.51 -2.58
N SER A 12 19.90 7.55 -1.73
CA SER A 12 20.63 6.35 -2.11
C SER A 12 19.65 5.40 -2.81
N ALA A 13 20.08 4.62 -3.80
CA ALA A 13 19.22 3.59 -4.40
C ALA A 13 18.66 2.59 -3.36
N TRP A 14 19.27 2.52 -2.17
CA TRP A 14 18.84 1.70 -1.03
C TRP A 14 17.94 2.42 -0.02
N SER A 15 17.69 3.74 -0.16
CA SER A 15 16.83 4.48 0.77
C SER A 15 15.37 4.07 0.68
N PHE A 16 14.97 3.40 -0.40
CA PHE A 16 13.61 2.89 -0.60
C PHE A 16 13.26 1.69 0.27
N ILE A 17 14.27 1.00 0.85
CA ILE A 17 14.10 -0.17 1.74
C ILE A 17 14.09 0.23 3.23
N ARG A 18 14.40 1.49 3.55
CA ARG A 18 14.43 1.95 4.94
C ARG A 18 13.05 2.42 5.38
N ALA A 19 12.61 1.94 6.54
CA ALA A 19 11.57 2.60 7.32
C ALA A 19 12.15 3.87 7.97
N PRO A 20 11.39 4.98 8.02
CA PRO A 20 10.06 5.16 7.46
C PRO A 20 10.10 5.38 5.94
N ALA A 21 8.99 5.08 5.27
CA ALA A 21 8.85 5.29 3.84
C ALA A 21 9.18 6.74 3.44
N PRO A 22 9.69 6.97 2.22
CA PRO A 22 9.95 8.32 1.75
C PRO A 22 8.68 9.20 1.84
N PRO A 23 8.79 10.45 2.31
CA PRO A 23 7.66 11.37 2.35
C PRO A 23 7.25 11.79 0.94
N LYS A 24 6.03 12.33 0.80
CA LYS A 24 5.52 12.84 -0.49
C LYS A 24 6.42 13.91 -1.12
N SER A 25 7.19 14.64 -0.32
CA SER A 25 8.19 15.60 -0.80
C SER A 25 9.35 14.98 -1.59
N ASN A 26 9.55 13.67 -1.47
CA ASN A 26 10.52 12.88 -2.24
C ASN A 26 9.89 12.16 -3.45
N ALA A 27 8.61 12.42 -3.75
CA ALA A 27 7.95 11.84 -4.90
C ALA A 27 8.70 12.16 -6.19
N HIS A 28 8.81 11.17 -7.07
CA HIS A 28 9.43 11.30 -8.38
C HIS A 28 8.43 10.93 -9.47
N PRO A 29 8.60 11.42 -10.71
CA PRO A 29 7.77 10.96 -11.83
C PRO A 29 7.96 9.46 -12.04
N ILE A 30 6.96 8.83 -12.65
CA ILE A 30 7.04 7.41 -13.01
C ILE A 30 8.26 7.21 -13.93
N PRO A 31 9.11 6.20 -13.67
CA PRO A 31 10.25 5.91 -14.53
C PRO A 31 9.82 5.72 -15.99
N PRO A 32 10.66 6.00 -17.00
CA PRO A 32 10.28 5.91 -18.41
C PRO A 32 9.65 4.56 -18.82
N LEU A 33 10.16 3.46 -18.27
CA LEU A 33 9.62 2.11 -18.50
C LEU A 33 8.49 1.72 -17.52
N GLY A 34 8.21 2.56 -16.52
CA GLY A 34 7.19 2.31 -15.49
C GLY A 34 5.78 2.27 -16.07
N TYR A 35 5.44 3.17 -16.99
CA TYR A 35 4.14 3.13 -17.68
C TYR A 35 3.97 1.88 -18.54
N ILE A 36 5.04 1.45 -19.22
CA ILE A 36 5.04 0.21 -20.00
C ILE A 36 4.83 -0.99 -19.07
N LEU A 37 5.55 -1.03 -17.94
CA LEU A 37 5.38 -2.08 -16.95
C LEU A 37 3.95 -2.14 -16.40
N ILE A 38 3.36 -0.99 -16.04
CA ILE A 38 1.96 -0.91 -15.60
C ILE A 38 1.00 -1.42 -16.68
N ALA A 39 1.21 -1.02 -17.94
CA ALA A 39 0.38 -1.49 -19.05
C ALA A 39 0.49 -3.00 -19.25
N LEU A 40 1.69 -3.57 -19.21
CA LEU A 40 1.91 -5.02 -19.32
C LEU A 40 1.26 -5.79 -18.17
N VAL A 41 1.38 -5.29 -16.94
CA VAL A 41 0.72 -5.88 -15.76
C VAL A 41 -0.80 -5.81 -15.92
N PHE A 42 -1.36 -4.68 -16.36
CA PHE A 42 -2.79 -4.52 -16.59
C PHE A 42 -3.30 -5.48 -17.68
N ILE A 43 -2.60 -5.57 -18.82
CA ILE A 43 -2.96 -6.48 -19.92
C ILE A 43 -2.95 -7.92 -19.41
N GLN A 44 -1.87 -8.33 -18.74
CA GLN A 44 -1.76 -9.68 -18.18
C GLN A 44 -2.87 -9.96 -17.16
N TRP A 45 -3.13 -9.03 -16.24
CA TRP A 45 -4.21 -9.14 -15.27
C TRP A 45 -5.58 -9.25 -15.94
N PHE A 46 -5.81 -8.47 -17.01
CA PHE A 46 -7.08 -8.46 -17.74
C PHE A 46 -7.33 -9.80 -18.45
N HIS A 47 -6.30 -10.38 -19.07
CA HIS A 47 -6.42 -11.69 -19.73
C HIS A 47 -6.45 -12.86 -18.75
N ALA A 48 -5.75 -12.77 -17.62
CA ALA A 48 -5.65 -13.86 -16.65
C ALA A 48 -6.87 -14.00 -15.72
N THR A 49 -7.73 -12.97 -15.63
CA THR A 49 -8.86 -12.95 -14.70
C THR A 49 -10.20 -13.09 -15.44
N SER A 50 -11.17 -13.82 -14.88
CA SER A 50 -12.54 -13.84 -15.40
C SER A 50 -13.30 -12.58 -15.01
N LEU A 51 -14.44 -12.30 -15.66
CA LEU A 51 -15.31 -11.16 -15.30
C LEU A 51 -15.72 -11.19 -13.83
N ALA A 52 -16.06 -12.37 -13.29
CA ALA A 52 -16.42 -12.54 -11.89
C ALA A 52 -15.26 -12.12 -10.96
N VAL A 53 -14.02 -12.52 -11.27
CA VAL A 53 -12.83 -12.12 -10.49
C VAL A 53 -12.61 -10.62 -10.59
N LYS A 54 -12.76 -10.00 -11.77
CA LYS A 54 -12.65 -8.55 -11.94
C LYS A 54 -13.63 -7.79 -11.05
N LEU A 55 -14.90 -8.22 -10.99
CA LEU A 55 -15.91 -7.63 -10.11
C LEU A 55 -15.55 -7.79 -8.62
N GLN A 56 -15.06 -8.98 -8.22
CA GLN A 56 -14.57 -9.21 -6.87
C GLN A 56 -13.39 -8.28 -6.52
N CYS A 57 -12.50 -8.00 -7.48
CA CYS A 57 -11.38 -7.08 -7.27
C CYS A 57 -11.86 -5.65 -7.00
N LEU A 58 -12.87 -5.16 -7.75
CA LEU A 58 -13.43 -3.82 -7.53
C LEU A 58 -14.11 -3.71 -6.16
N ILE A 59 -14.91 -4.72 -5.79
CA ILE A 59 -15.60 -4.77 -4.48
C ILE A 59 -14.57 -4.87 -3.36
N GLY A 60 -13.62 -5.80 -3.46
CA GLY A 60 -12.60 -6.00 -2.43
C GLY A 60 -11.71 -4.78 -2.26
N ALA A 61 -11.34 -4.08 -3.34
CA ALA A 61 -10.56 -2.85 -3.25
C ALA A 61 -11.36 -1.74 -2.56
N GLY A 62 -12.67 -1.67 -2.79
CA GLY A 62 -13.58 -0.80 -2.06
C GLY A 62 -13.60 -1.12 -0.56
N LEU A 63 -13.72 -2.40 -0.19
CA LEU A 63 -13.69 -2.83 1.21
C LEU A 63 -12.37 -2.48 1.90
N PHE A 64 -11.22 -2.71 1.23
CA PHE A 64 -9.92 -2.29 1.74
C PHE A 64 -9.85 -0.78 1.94
N SER A 65 -10.43 0.00 1.04
CA SER A 65 -10.48 1.47 1.17
C SER A 65 -11.30 1.88 2.41
N CYS A 66 -12.43 1.21 2.67
CA CYS A 66 -13.21 1.42 3.89
C CYS A 66 -12.42 1.03 5.16
N THR A 67 -11.68 -0.08 5.12
CA THR A 67 -10.83 -0.52 6.22
C THR A 67 -9.71 0.49 6.51
N GLU A 68 -9.00 0.95 5.48
CA GLU A 68 -7.95 1.97 5.62
C GLU A 68 -8.54 3.28 6.14
N TYR A 69 -9.64 3.77 5.55
CA TYR A 69 -10.34 4.96 6.02
C TYR A 69 -10.71 4.86 7.51
N THR A 70 -11.25 3.71 7.91
CA THR A 70 -11.62 3.43 9.31
C THR A 70 -10.38 3.41 10.20
N PHE A 71 -9.31 2.73 9.78
CA PHE A 71 -8.05 2.71 10.53
C PHE A 71 -7.49 4.11 10.77
N TYR A 72 -7.49 4.97 9.74
CA TYR A 72 -7.04 6.35 9.86
C TYR A 72 -7.91 7.15 10.85
N THR A 73 -9.24 7.04 10.76
CA THR A 73 -10.16 7.77 11.66
C THR A 73 -10.14 7.27 13.10
N MET A 74 -9.61 6.07 13.34
CA MET A 74 -9.50 5.45 14.67
C MET A 74 -8.09 5.49 15.27
N THR A 75 -7.08 6.02 14.57
CA THR A 75 -5.69 6.01 15.05
C THR A 75 -5.03 7.38 14.97
N VAL A 76 -4.07 7.61 15.87
CA VAL A 76 -3.13 8.73 15.80
C VAL A 76 -1.70 8.22 15.94
N GLU A 77 -0.78 8.87 15.25
CA GLU A 77 0.66 8.63 15.37
C GLU A 77 1.29 9.73 16.22
N SER A 78 2.04 9.33 17.24
CA SER A 78 2.85 10.22 18.08
C SER A 78 4.14 10.64 17.35
N PRO A 79 4.83 11.74 17.77
CA PRO A 79 6.06 12.22 17.11
C PRO A 79 7.23 11.22 17.09
N ASP A 80 7.22 10.23 17.99
CA ASP A 80 8.15 9.11 18.08
C ASP A 80 7.82 7.98 17.09
N GLY A 81 6.68 8.04 16.40
CA GLY A 81 6.20 7.01 15.47
C GLY A 81 5.24 6.00 16.09
N THR A 82 4.91 6.13 17.37
CA THR A 82 4.00 5.21 18.06
C THR A 82 2.57 5.42 17.57
N VAL A 83 1.91 4.37 17.08
CA VAL A 83 0.49 4.41 16.69
C VAL A 83 -0.38 4.01 17.88
N SER A 84 -1.36 4.85 18.22
CA SER A 84 -2.32 4.60 19.30
C SER A 84 -3.75 4.67 18.77
N VAL A 85 -4.63 3.83 19.31
CA VAL A 85 -6.07 3.83 18.97
C VAL A 85 -6.74 4.97 19.73
N LYS A 86 -7.37 5.87 18.98
CA LYS A 86 -8.20 6.97 19.48
C LYS A 86 -9.49 7.02 18.68
N PRO A 87 -10.55 6.31 19.11
CA PRO A 87 -11.81 6.25 18.38
C PRO A 87 -12.37 7.67 18.16
N PHE A 88 -12.71 7.99 16.91
CA PHE A 88 -13.33 9.27 16.51
C PHE A 88 -12.51 10.54 16.76
N ALA A 89 -11.26 10.40 17.23
CA ALA A 89 -10.28 11.47 17.38
C ALA A 89 -9.00 11.20 16.58
N GLY A 90 -9.08 10.27 15.62
CA GLY A 90 -8.02 9.97 14.69
C GLY A 90 -7.84 11.05 13.63
N ARG A 91 -7.00 10.73 12.66
CA ARG A 91 -6.68 11.58 11.51
C ARG A 91 -7.77 11.48 10.42
N PRO A 92 -7.89 12.48 9.53
CA PRO A 92 -8.77 12.37 8.37
C PRO A 92 -8.51 11.08 7.59
N GLY A 93 -9.56 10.28 7.41
CA GLY A 93 -9.49 9.05 6.64
C GLY A 93 -9.18 9.33 5.19
N HIS A 94 -8.26 8.57 4.61
CA HIS A 94 -7.97 8.64 3.18
C HIS A 94 -7.58 7.27 2.63
N THR A 95 -7.88 7.06 1.36
CA THR A 95 -7.26 6.04 0.53
C THR A 95 -6.89 6.71 -0.78
N THR A 96 -5.65 6.57 -1.22
CA THR A 96 -5.22 7.16 -2.49
C THR A 96 -5.71 6.33 -3.67
N VAL A 97 -5.89 6.98 -4.82
CA VAL A 97 -6.24 6.29 -6.08
C VAL A 97 -5.21 5.20 -6.42
N HIS A 98 -3.93 5.45 -6.15
CA HIS A 98 -2.87 4.47 -6.36
C HIS A 98 -3.06 3.22 -5.48
N GLN A 99 -3.36 3.39 -4.19
CA GLN A 99 -3.65 2.27 -3.29
C GLN A 99 -4.89 1.49 -3.71
N TYR A 100 -5.95 2.19 -4.15
CA TYR A 100 -7.15 1.55 -4.67
C TYR A 100 -6.83 0.62 -5.85
N PHE A 101 -6.11 1.10 -6.87
CA PHE A 101 -5.74 0.28 -8.03
C PHE A 101 -4.73 -0.82 -7.68
N MET A 102 -3.82 -0.60 -6.74
CA MET A 102 -2.94 -1.65 -6.23
C MET A 102 -3.76 -2.78 -5.59
N ASN A 103 -4.82 -2.46 -4.84
CA ASN A 103 -5.72 -3.48 -4.31
C ASN A 103 -6.47 -4.22 -5.42
N VAL A 104 -6.95 -3.52 -6.46
CA VAL A 104 -7.60 -4.16 -7.62
C VAL A 104 -6.67 -5.18 -8.29
N PHE A 105 -5.40 -4.84 -8.52
CA PHE A 105 -4.45 -5.76 -9.14
C PHE A 105 -4.09 -6.94 -8.24
N TYR A 106 -4.09 -6.74 -6.92
CA TYR A 106 -3.54 -7.70 -5.98
C TYR A 106 -4.57 -8.69 -5.42
N ILE A 107 -5.87 -8.36 -5.42
CA ILE A 107 -6.93 -9.25 -4.91
C ILE A 107 -6.92 -10.66 -5.51
N PRO A 108 -6.66 -10.88 -6.82
CA PRO A 108 -6.54 -12.23 -7.36
C PRO A 108 -5.45 -13.04 -6.66
N ILE A 109 -4.32 -12.41 -6.33
CA ILE A 109 -3.20 -13.06 -5.63
C ILE A 109 -3.58 -13.28 -4.16
N LEU A 110 -4.10 -12.24 -3.50
CA LEU A 110 -4.46 -12.24 -2.08
C LEU A 110 -5.48 -13.32 -1.73
N ILE A 111 -6.48 -13.53 -2.59
CA ILE A 111 -7.60 -14.43 -2.33
C ILE A 111 -7.43 -15.73 -3.12
N HIS A 112 -7.40 -15.66 -4.46
CA HIS A 112 -7.43 -16.86 -5.30
C HIS A 112 -6.09 -17.60 -5.29
N GLY A 113 -4.98 -16.88 -5.45
CA GLY A 113 -3.63 -17.44 -5.35
C GLY A 113 -3.38 -18.04 -3.96
N TYR A 114 -3.76 -17.31 -2.90
CA TYR A 114 -3.66 -17.80 -1.53
C TYR A 114 -4.51 -19.05 -1.27
N HIS A 115 -5.74 -19.10 -1.80
CA HIS A 115 -6.61 -20.27 -1.71
C HIS A 115 -6.06 -21.48 -2.46
N ALA A 116 -5.45 -21.26 -3.63
CA ALA A 116 -4.82 -22.32 -4.40
C ALA A 116 -3.55 -22.86 -3.70
N PHE A 117 -2.79 -21.99 -3.03
CA PHE A 117 -1.55 -22.37 -2.35
C PHE A 117 -1.77 -23.05 -1.00
N ILE A 118 -2.74 -22.57 -0.21
CA ILE A 118 -3.05 -23.12 1.13
C ILE A 118 -4.41 -23.81 1.10
N GLY A 119 -4.42 -25.13 0.89
CA GLY A 119 -5.67 -25.90 0.79
C GLY A 119 -6.51 -25.93 2.08
N SER A 120 -5.87 -25.92 3.26
CA SER A 120 -6.58 -25.97 4.55
C SER A 120 -7.18 -24.62 4.92
N THR A 121 -8.49 -24.59 5.21
CA THR A 121 -9.20 -23.38 5.68
C THR A 121 -8.63 -22.85 7.00
N ALA A 122 -8.31 -23.75 7.94
CA ALA A 122 -7.75 -23.36 9.23
C ALA A 122 -6.40 -22.65 9.07
N LEU A 123 -5.50 -23.22 8.25
CA LEU A 123 -4.22 -22.59 7.94
C LEU A 123 -4.41 -21.26 7.20
N ARG A 124 -5.39 -21.18 6.28
CA ARG A 124 -5.72 -19.93 5.59
C ARG A 124 -6.10 -18.81 6.55
N ILE A 125 -6.93 -19.10 7.55
CA ILE A 125 -7.35 -18.12 8.55
C ILE A 125 -6.15 -17.71 9.41
N LEU A 126 -5.38 -18.68 9.92
CA LEU A 126 -4.23 -18.42 10.80
C LEU A 126 -3.12 -17.63 10.11
N LEU A 127 -2.86 -17.90 8.83
CA LEU A 127 -1.81 -17.23 8.05
C LEU A 127 -2.32 -15.98 7.31
N PHE A 128 -3.62 -15.65 7.40
CA PHE A 128 -4.16 -14.48 6.71
C PHE A 128 -3.51 -13.17 7.13
N PRO A 129 -3.21 -12.91 8.43
CA PRO A 129 -2.48 -11.72 8.83
C PRO A 129 -1.10 -11.61 8.16
N LEU A 130 -0.39 -12.73 7.99
CA LEU A 130 0.90 -12.75 7.29
C LEU A 130 0.72 -12.48 5.79
N ASN A 131 -0.33 -13.01 5.18
CA ASN A 131 -0.68 -12.76 3.77
C ASN A 131 -0.99 -11.27 3.53
N ILE A 132 -1.70 -10.62 4.45
CA ILE A 132 -1.96 -9.18 4.42
C ILE A 132 -0.67 -8.38 4.61
N TRP A 133 0.18 -8.75 5.57
CA TRP A 133 1.48 -8.09 5.76
C TRP A 133 2.36 -8.18 4.51
N LEU A 134 2.43 -9.35 3.87
CA LEU A 134 3.17 -9.53 2.63
C LEU A 134 2.62 -8.67 1.49
N LEU A 135 1.29 -8.59 1.38
CA LEU A 135 0.61 -7.67 0.47
C LEU A 135 1.07 -6.23 0.72
N GLU A 136 1.04 -5.77 1.97
CA GLU A 136 1.44 -4.40 2.31
C GLU A 136 2.88 -4.13 1.87
N MET A 137 3.81 -5.07 2.12
CA MET A 137 5.20 -4.93 1.72
C MET A 137 5.33 -4.80 0.20
N ILE A 138 4.70 -5.70 -0.56
CA ILE A 138 4.80 -5.70 -2.03
C ILE A 138 4.18 -4.43 -2.63
N GLN A 139 2.98 -4.06 -2.17
CA GLN A 139 2.31 -2.86 -2.66
C GLN A 139 3.10 -1.59 -2.29
N GLY A 140 3.59 -1.52 -1.05
CA GLY A 140 4.34 -0.37 -0.56
C GLY A 140 5.61 -0.13 -1.34
N TYR A 141 6.42 -1.17 -1.57
CA TYR A 141 7.62 -1.04 -2.39
C TYR A 141 7.31 -0.78 -3.87
N THR A 142 6.21 -1.32 -4.40
CA THR A 142 5.79 -1.02 -5.78
C THR A 142 5.43 0.46 -5.94
N LEU A 143 4.68 1.05 -4.99
CA LEU A 143 4.37 2.47 -5.01
C LEU A 143 5.62 3.33 -4.86
N ILE A 144 6.52 2.97 -3.93
CA ILE A 144 7.78 3.68 -3.76
C ILE A 144 8.61 3.64 -5.05
N TYR A 145 8.69 2.49 -5.74
CA TYR A 145 9.39 2.37 -7.01
C TYR A 145 8.73 3.17 -8.14
N LEU A 146 7.40 3.18 -8.22
CA LEU A 146 6.68 3.84 -9.32
C LEU A 146 6.58 5.35 -9.12
N ILE A 147 6.28 5.84 -7.93
CA ILE A 147 5.96 7.25 -7.68
C ILE A 147 6.82 7.90 -6.60
N GLY A 148 7.76 7.17 -6.00
CA GLY A 148 8.74 7.71 -5.05
C GLY A 148 8.26 7.87 -3.61
N TYR A 149 7.02 7.49 -3.29
CA TYR A 149 6.47 7.53 -1.93
C TYR A 149 5.32 6.54 -1.74
N ASN A 150 4.99 6.23 -0.48
CA ASN A 150 3.79 5.45 -0.12
C ASN A 150 3.00 6.16 0.99
N ALA A 151 1.79 6.61 0.65
CA ALA A 151 0.91 7.35 1.56
C ALA A 151 0.51 6.55 2.82
N ALA A 152 0.30 5.23 2.70
CA ALA A 152 -0.06 4.36 3.83
C ALA A 152 1.05 4.34 4.89
N TRP A 153 2.31 4.43 4.45
CA TRP A 153 3.47 4.32 5.34
C TRP A 153 3.99 5.69 5.80
N THR A 154 3.37 6.78 5.34
CA THR A 154 3.62 8.13 5.81
C THR A 154 2.56 8.51 6.83
N TYR A 155 2.79 8.15 8.09
CA TYR A 155 1.79 8.33 9.14
C TYR A 155 1.71 9.78 9.67
N ARG A 156 2.73 10.61 9.38
CA ARG A 156 2.89 11.99 9.86
C ARG A 156 2.11 13.05 9.07
N GLY A 157 1.32 12.65 8.08
CA GLY A 157 0.41 13.55 7.35
C GLY A 157 1.08 14.71 6.60
N LYS A 158 2.37 14.63 6.26
CA LYS A 158 3.12 15.63 5.48
C LYS A 158 4.09 14.98 4.50
#